data_AF-A0A942I522-F1
#
_entry.id   AF-A0A942I522-F1
#
_cell.length_a   1.000
_cell.length_b   1.000
_cell.length_c   1.000
_cell.angle_alpha   90.00
_cell.angle_beta   90.00
_cell.angle_gamma   90.00
#
_symmetry.space_group_name_H-M   'P 1'
#
loop_
_entity.id
_entity.type
_entity.pdbx_description
1 polymer ?
#
loop_
_entity_poly.entity_id
_entity_poly.type
_entity_poly.pdbx_seq_one_letter_code
_entity_poly.pdbx_strand_id
1 'polypeptide(L)'
;MNTMPDIGSVPAPTHSKSELLAYETECRDALRPLLESLLGMAEAAGWNRRTAASTLMFLAAQHLSAASKTSASGAGPAADRPTASTDHQQGNTT
;
A
#
# COMPACT_ATOMS: atom_id res chain seq x y z
N MET A 1 -7.91 -19.00 29.55
CA MET A 1 -6.98 -19.53 28.53
C MET A 1 -7.28 -18.77 27.25
N ASN A 2 -6.41 -17.85 26.85
CA ASN A 2 -6.62 -17.01 25.67
C ASN A 2 -6.04 -17.76 24.46
N THR A 3 -6.86 -18.54 23.76
CA THR A 3 -6.45 -19.20 22.52
C THR A 3 -6.31 -18.13 21.45
N MET A 4 -5.10 -17.60 21.26
CA MET A 4 -4.77 -16.87 20.04
C MET A 4 -4.88 -17.89 18.90
N PRO A 5 -5.82 -17.72 17.95
CA PRO A 5 -5.85 -18.59 16.80
C PRO A 5 -4.60 -18.30 15.97
N ASP A 6 -3.87 -19.36 15.66
CA ASP A 6 -2.84 -19.32 14.63
C ASP A 6 -3.53 -18.94 13.32
N ILE A 7 -3.47 -17.65 12.97
CA ILE A 7 -3.92 -17.18 11.67
C ILE A 7 -2.86 -17.71 10.70
N GLY A 8 -3.15 -18.88 10.11
CA GLY A 8 -2.19 -19.71 9.40
C GLY A 8 -1.34 -19.00 8.34
N SER A 9 -0.24 -19.63 7.97
CA SER A 9 0.70 -19.13 6.96
C SER A 9 0.04 -18.98 5.58
N VAL A 10 0.35 -17.89 4.88
CA VAL A 10 -0.06 -17.69 3.47
C VAL A 10 0.93 -18.42 2.57
N PRO A 11 0.50 -19.39 1.75
CA PRO A 11 1.39 -20.08 0.83
C PRO A 11 2.01 -19.13 -0.20
N ALA A 12 3.25 -19.42 -0.62
CA ALA A 12 3.89 -18.68 -1.69
C ALA A 12 3.16 -18.90 -3.03
N PRO A 13 3.07 -17.87 -3.90
CA PRO A 13 2.42 -18.00 -5.20
C PRO A 13 3.16 -19.00 -6.09
N THR A 14 2.40 -19.82 -6.82
CA THR A 14 2.95 -20.78 -7.79
C THR A 14 3.08 -20.15 -9.17
N HIS A 15 2.14 -19.27 -9.53
CA HIS A 15 2.15 -18.56 -10.80
C HIS A 15 2.95 -17.26 -10.72
N SER A 16 3.50 -16.85 -11.86
CA SER A 16 4.21 -15.58 -11.96
C SER A 16 3.23 -14.39 -11.94
N LYS A 17 3.69 -13.22 -11.52
CA LYS A 17 2.87 -11.98 -11.57
C LYS A 17 2.43 -11.60 -12.99
N SER A 18 3.13 -12.09 -14.01
CA SER A 18 2.79 -11.88 -15.43
C SER A 18 1.53 -12.66 -15.83
N GLU A 19 1.20 -13.74 -15.12
CA GLU A 19 0.00 -14.56 -15.31
C GLU A 19 -1.15 -14.03 -14.43
N LEU A 20 -1.56 -12.77 -14.69
CA LEU A 20 -2.40 -11.98 -13.78
C LEU A 20 -3.63 -12.74 -13.26
N LEU A 21 -4.39 -13.41 -14.13
CA LEU A 21 -5.62 -14.09 -13.75
C LEU A 21 -5.38 -15.32 -12.84
N ALA A 22 -4.33 -16.10 -13.15
CA ALA A 22 -3.96 -17.26 -12.34
C ALA A 22 -3.39 -16.81 -11.00
N TYR A 23 -2.49 -15.83 -11.01
CA TYR A 23 -1.91 -15.21 -9.82
C TYR A 23 -2.97 -14.59 -8.90
N GLU A 24 -3.95 -13.85 -9.45
CA GLU A 24 -5.04 -13.28 -8.67
C GLU A 24 -5.93 -14.37 -8.04
N THR A 25 -6.23 -15.42 -8.80
CA THR A 25 -7.06 -16.53 -8.30
C THR A 25 -6.37 -17.27 -7.17
N GLU A 26 -5.09 -17.61 -7.32
CA GLU A 26 -4.28 -18.20 -6.24
C GLU A 26 -4.23 -17.30 -5.01
N CYS A 27 -4.00 -16.00 -5.19
CA CYS A 27 -3.97 -15.05 -4.09
C CYS A 27 -5.29 -15.03 -3.32
N ARG A 28 -6.43 -15.04 -4.04
CA ARG A 28 -7.76 -15.11 -3.41
C ARG A 28 -7.97 -16.42 -2.67
N ASP A 29 -7.58 -17.55 -3.25
CA ASP A 29 -7.74 -18.86 -2.63
C ASP A 29 -6.88 -19.00 -1.37
N ALA A 30 -5.64 -18.50 -1.41
CA ALA A 30 -4.72 -18.49 -0.27
C ALA A 30 -5.23 -17.63 0.90
N LEU A 31 -5.84 -16.47 0.62
CA LEU A 31 -6.30 -15.52 1.64
C LEU A 31 -7.70 -15.80 2.17
N ARG A 32 -8.56 -16.50 1.41
CA ARG A 32 -9.95 -16.81 1.78
C ARG A 32 -10.10 -17.42 3.18
N PRO A 33 -9.40 -18.51 3.56
CA PRO A 33 -9.59 -19.13 4.87
C PRO A 33 -9.16 -18.21 6.02
N LEU A 34 -8.12 -17.39 5.82
CA LEU A 34 -7.66 -16.43 6.84
C LEU A 34 -8.68 -15.31 7.05
N LEU A 35 -9.26 -14.80 5.97
CA LEU A 35 -10.31 -13.79 6.04
C LEU A 35 -11.57 -14.33 6.75
N GLU A 36 -11.98 -15.56 6.45
CA GLU A 36 -13.10 -16.21 7.12
C GLU A 36 -12.87 -16.39 8.63
N SER A 37 -11.67 -16.83 9.02
CA SER A 37 -11.28 -16.96 10.42
C SER A 37 -11.32 -15.61 11.15
N LEU A 38 -10.75 -14.56 10.54
CA LEU A 38 -10.74 -13.21 11.12
C LEU A 38 -12.15 -12.63 11.29
N LEU A 39 -13.02 -12.82 10.30
CA LEU A 39 -14.42 -12.41 10.41
C LEU A 39 -15.17 -13.21 11.48
N GLY A 40 -14.91 -14.52 11.59
CA GLY A 40 -15.47 -15.36 12.64
C GLY A 40 -15.04 -14.91 14.05
N MET A 41 -13.77 -14.52 14.22
CA MET A 41 -13.28 -13.94 15.48
C MET A 41 -13.96 -12.61 15.82
N ALA A 42 -14.11 -11.72 14.84
CA ALA A 42 -14.79 -10.46 15.05
C ALA A 42 -16.24 -10.68 15.49
N GLU A 43 -16.94 -11.60 14.83
CA GLU A 43 -18.31 -11.97 15.18
C GLU A 43 -18.41 -12.61 16.57
N ALA A 44 -17.49 -13.51 16.93
CA ALA A 44 -17.43 -14.12 18.27
C ALA A 44 -17.15 -13.10 19.39
N ALA A 45 -16.44 -12.01 19.07
CA ALA A 45 -16.25 -10.87 19.97
C ALA A 45 -17.46 -9.91 20.02
N GLY A 46 -18.53 -10.20 19.27
CA GLY A 46 -19.79 -9.43 19.26
C GLY A 46 -19.90 -8.38 18.15
N TRP A 47 -18.95 -8.31 17.21
CA TRP A 47 -19.01 -7.35 16.11
C TRP A 47 -19.97 -7.80 15.01
N ASN A 48 -20.64 -6.84 14.35
CA ASN A 48 -21.39 -7.15 13.14
C ASN A 48 -20.44 -7.55 12.00
N ARG A 49 -20.65 -8.74 11.42
CA ARG A 49 -19.78 -9.30 10.37
C ARG A 49 -19.63 -8.40 9.13
N ARG A 50 -20.69 -7.68 8.72
CA ARG A 50 -20.64 -6.74 7.59
C ARG A 50 -19.78 -5.53 7.92
N THR A 51 -19.94 -4.98 9.12
CA THR A 51 -19.11 -3.86 9.61
C THR A 51 -17.64 -4.28 9.69
N ALA A 52 -17.35 -5.45 10.24
CA ALA A 52 -16.00 -5.98 10.32
C ALA A 52 -15.37 -6.12 8.91
N ALA A 53 -16.10 -6.66 7.94
CA ALA A 53 -15.63 -6.77 6.56
C ALA A 53 -15.32 -5.40 5.93
N SER A 54 -16.21 -4.41 6.04
CA SER A 54 -15.96 -3.06 5.51
C SER A 54 -14.76 -2.39 6.18
N THR A 55 -14.58 -2.59 7.49
CA THR A 55 -13.44 -2.06 8.24
C THR A 55 -12.14 -2.71 7.76
N LEU A 56 -12.10 -4.02 7.54
CA LEU A 56 -10.92 -4.71 7.00
C LEU A 56 -10.51 -4.18 5.62
N MET A 57 -11.48 -3.97 4.72
CA MET A 57 -11.20 -3.37 3.41
C MET A 57 -10.61 -1.96 3.55
N PHE A 58 -11.18 -1.14 4.43
CA PHE A 58 -10.68 0.21 4.69
C PHE A 58 -9.26 0.21 5.26
N LEU A 59 -8.98 -0.65 6.25
CA LEU A 59 -7.65 -0.79 6.84
C LEU A 59 -6.61 -1.22 5.79
N ALA A 60 -6.95 -2.19 4.94
CA ALA A 60 -6.07 -2.63 3.85
C ALA A 60 -5.73 -1.47 2.89
N ALA A 61 -6.73 -0.71 2.45
CA ALA A 61 -6.52 0.45 1.57
C ALA A 61 -5.66 1.55 2.23
N GLN A 62 -5.87 1.79 3.53
CA GLN A 62 -5.05 2.76 4.28
C GLN A 62 -3.58 2.32 4.39
N HIS A 63 -3.32 1.05 4.65
CA HIS A 63 -1.95 0.51 4.72
C HIS A 63 -1.19 0.70 3.40
N LEU A 64 -1.83 0.43 2.25
CA LEU A 64 -1.23 0.65 0.93
C LEU A 64 -0.96 2.15 0.68
N SER A 65 -1.89 3.02 1.08
CA SER A 65 -1.76 4.46 0.89
C SER A 65 -0.66 5.08 1.76
N ALA A 66 -0.51 4.59 2.99
CA ALA A 66 0.56 5.02 3.89
C ALA A 66 1.95 4.59 3.40
N ALA A 67 2.06 3.36 2.87
CA ALA A 67 3.30 2.88 2.25
C ALA A 67 3.72 3.75 1.05
N SER A 68 2.76 4.14 0.20
CA SER A 68 3.02 5.01 -0.96
C SER A 68 3.50 6.42 -0.59
N LYS A 69 3.04 7.00 0.53
CA LYS A 69 3.49 8.32 1.01
C LYS A 69 4.95 8.32 1.46
N THR A 70 5.45 7.20 1.99
CA THR A 70 6.85 7.05 2.38
C THR A 70 7.78 7.04 1.16
N SER A 71 7.38 6.38 0.07
CA SER A 71 8.18 6.32 -1.16
C SER A 71 8.24 7.65 -1.93
N ALA A 72 7.23 8.52 -1.79
CA ALA A 72 7.22 9.83 -2.44
C ALA A 72 8.04 10.91 -1.72
N SER A 73 8.38 10.72 -0.44
CA SER A 73 9.16 11.69 0.34
C SER A 73 10.68 11.57 0.15
N GLY A 74 11.15 10.65 -0.69
CA GLY A 74 12.58 10.46 -1.02
C GLY A 74 13.05 11.17 -2.30
N ALA A 75 12.15 11.76 -3.09
CA ALA A 75 12.49 12.57 -4.26
C ALA A 75 12.56 14.05 -3.86
N GLY A 76 13.65 14.44 -3.20
CA GLY A 76 13.95 15.85 -2.93
C GLY A 76 14.06 16.65 -4.24
N PRO A 77 13.59 17.91 -4.27
CA PRO A 77 13.63 18.72 -5.48
C PRO A 77 15.09 18.97 -5.87
N ALA A 78 15.44 18.61 -7.09
CA ALA A 78 16.72 18.98 -7.69
C ALA A 78 16.84 20.52 -7.65
N ALA A 79 17.66 20.99 -6.72
CA ALA A 79 18.28 22.29 -6.82
C ALA A 79 19.17 22.27 -8.06
N ASP A 80 18.77 22.95 -9.13
CA ASP A 80 19.69 23.76 -9.93
C ASP A 80 18.90 24.64 -10.92
N ARG A 81 18.81 25.93 -10.61
CA ARG A 81 18.57 26.95 -11.63
C ARG A 81 19.40 28.18 -11.28
N PRO A 82 20.63 28.31 -11.80
CA PRO A 82 21.35 29.56 -11.70
C PRO A 82 20.68 30.58 -12.64
N THR A 83 20.03 31.59 -12.06
CA THR A 83 19.69 32.81 -12.80
C THR A 83 21.00 33.57 -13.01
N ALA A 84 21.61 33.42 -14.19
CA ALA A 84 22.71 34.27 -14.60
C ALA A 84 22.21 35.72 -14.71
N SER A 85 22.56 36.51 -13.70
CA SER A 85 22.53 37.96 -13.73
C SER A 85 23.63 38.41 -14.70
N THR A 86 23.25 38.84 -15.89
CA THR A 86 24.14 39.66 -16.75
C THR A 86 23.62 41.08 -16.71
N ASP A 87 24.17 41.84 -15.78
CA ASP A 87 24.15 43.30 -15.77
C ASP A 87 25.44 43.80 -16.44
N HIS A 88 25.39 45.00 -17.02
CA HIS A 88 26.43 45.74 -17.76
C HIS A 88 26.76 45.29 -19.19
N GLN A 89 26.35 46.11 -20.18
CA GLN A 89 27.28 47.01 -20.89
C GLN A 89 26.55 47.78 -22.00
N GLN A 90 26.49 49.12 -21.90
CA GLN A 90 26.80 50.00 -23.03
C GLN A 90 26.95 51.45 -22.56
N GLY A 91 28.21 51.85 -22.39
CA GLY A 91 28.64 53.24 -22.40
C GLY A 91 29.31 53.56 -23.74
N ASN A 92 28.80 54.61 -24.38
CA ASN A 92 29.39 55.66 -25.24
C ASN A 92 30.35 55.39 -26.44
N THR A 93 30.32 56.42 -27.32
CA THR A 93 31.28 56.89 -28.36
C THR A 93 31.20 56.32 -29.78
N THR A 94 30.62 57.10 -30.70
CA THR A 94 31.34 57.98 -31.66
C THR A 94 30.34 58.96 -32.28
#